data_AF-A0A532E4X4-F1
#
_entry.id   AF-A0A532E4X4-F1
#
_cell.length_a   1.000
_cell.length_b   1.000
_cell.length_c   1.000
_cell.angle_alpha   90.00
_cell.angle_beta   90.00
_cell.angle_gamma   90.00
#
_symmetry.space_group_name_H-M   'P 1'
#
loop_
_entity.id
_entity.type
_entity.pdbx_description
1 polymer ?
#
loop_
_entity_poly.entity_id
_entity_poly.type
_entity_poly.pdbx_seq_one_letter_code
_entity_poly.pdbx_strand_id
1 'polypeptide(L)' 'EFRETAEDLVEIVKSGKVTIPINQRYALAHAEQAHRDLEARKTTGTTVLLP' A
#
# COMPACT_ATOMS: atom_id res chain seq x y z
N GLU A 1 14.89 -16.32 6.75
CA GLU A 1 13.41 -16.26 6.68
C GLU A 1 12.88 -14.87 6.32
N PHE A 2 12.64 -13.91 7.24
CA PHE A 2 12.03 -12.62 6.86
C PHE A 2 12.81 -11.79 5.82
N ARG A 3 14.15 -11.87 5.83
CA ARG A 3 14.98 -11.17 4.84
C ARG A 3 14.83 -11.77 3.44
N GLU A 4 14.81 -13.09 3.37
CA GLU A 4 14.69 -13.86 2.13
C GLU A 4 13.32 -13.63 1.49
N THR A 5 12.25 -13.70 2.29
CA THR A 5 10.89 -13.40 1.79
C THR A 5 10.71 -11.95 1.36
N ALA A 6 11.40 -11.00 2.00
CA ALA A 6 11.42 -9.61 1.57
C ALA A 6 12.18 -9.41 0.24
N GLU A 7 13.33 -10.07 0.08
CA GLU A 7 14.11 -10.08 -1.17
C GLU A 7 13.27 -10.64 -2.34
N ASP A 8 12.59 -11.77 -2.14
CA ASP A 8 11.70 -12.38 -3.14
C ASP A 8 10.58 -11.44 -3.59
N LEU A 9 9.91 -10.77 -2.64
CA LEU A 9 8.84 -9.82 -2.94
C LEU A 9 9.36 -8.63 -3.75
N VAL A 10 10.53 -8.09 -3.39
CA VAL A 10 11.11 -6.95 -4.09
C VAL A 10 11.51 -7.34 -5.51
N GLU A 11 12.13 -8.51 -5.70
CA GLU A 11 12.55 -8.97 -7.03
C GLU A 11 11.36 -9.26 -7.95
N ILE A 12 10.26 -9.84 -7.45
CA ILE A 12 9.09 -10.07 -8.29
C ILE A 12 8.39 -8.75 -8.69
N VAL A 13 8.37 -7.75 -7.81
CA VAL A 13 7.85 -6.40 -8.12
C VAL A 13 8.75 -5.70 -9.15
N LYS A 14 10.08 -5.72 -8.96
CA LYS A 14 11.04 -5.17 -9.93
C LYS A 14 10.93 -5.82 -11.30
N SER A 15 10.68 -7.12 -11.35
CA SER A 15 10.49 -7.86 -12.60
C SER A 15 9.22 -7.48 -13.36
N GLY A 16 8.31 -6.70 -12.75
CA GLY A 16 7.04 -6.29 -13.34
C GLY A 16 5.96 -7.38 -13.34
N LYS A 17 6.28 -8.59 -12.87
CA LYS A 17 5.32 -9.70 -12.75
C LYS A 17 4.22 -9.42 -11.73
N VAL A 18 4.52 -8.61 -10.70
CA VAL A 18 3.56 -8.12 -9.72
C VAL A 18 3.58 -6.60 -9.74
N THR A 19 2.41 -5.99 -9.89
CA THR A 19 2.22 -4.53 -9.80
C THR A 19 1.38 -4.20 -8.58
N ILE A 20 1.84 -3.23 -7.78
CA ILE A 20 1.14 -2.76 -6.58
C ILE A 20 0.59 -1.35 -6.86
N PRO A 21 -0.68 -1.20 -7.26
CA PRO A 21 -1.25 0.11 -7.56
C PRO A 21 -1.55 0.91 -6.28
N ILE A 22 -1.10 2.16 -6.25
CA ILE A 22 -1.45 3.12 -5.20
C ILE A 22 -2.72 3.84 -5.63
N ASN A 23 -3.84 3.44 -5.05
CA ASN A 23 -5.16 3.95 -5.42
C ASN A 23 -5.61 5.13 -4.56
N GLN A 24 -5.03 5.28 -3.36
CA GLN A 24 -5.35 6.38 -2.46
C GLN A 24 -4.07 6.95 -1.83
N ARG A 25 -4.02 8.28 -1.75
CA ARG A 25 -2.95 9.04 -1.11
C ARG A 25 -3.60 10.06 -0.20
N TYR A 26 -3.30 10.00 1.09
CA TYR A 26 -3.74 10.98 2.06
C TYR A 26 -2.53 11.69 2.66
N ALA A 27 -2.67 12.96 3.02
CA ALA A 27 -1.69 13.59 3.91
C ALA A 27 -1.71 12.87 5.26
N LEU A 28 -0.58 12.80 5.95
CA LEU A 28 -0.46 12.17 7.27
C LEU A 28 -1.42 12.81 8.29
N ALA A 29 -1.65 14.12 8.16
CA ALA A 29 -2.62 14.87 8.94
C ALA A 29 -4.09 14.43 8.73
N HIS A 30 -4.38 13.58 7.74
CA HIS A 30 -5.70 13.05 7.42
C HIS A 30 -5.79 11.53 7.62
N ALA A 31 -4.93 10.97 8.48
CA ALA A 31 -4.93 9.53 8.79
C ALA A 31 -6.31 9.04 9.29
N GLU A 32 -7.05 9.88 10.02
CA GLU A 32 -8.40 9.56 10.47
C GLU A 32 -9.36 9.34 9.30
N GLN A 33 -9.23 10.10 8.21
CA GLN A 33 -10.06 9.95 7.03
C GLN A 33 -9.69 8.67 6.27
N ALA A 34 -8.39 8.39 6.12
CA ALA A 34 -7.90 7.16 5.50
C ALA A 34 -8.48 5.90 6.19
N HIS A 35 -8.53 5.90 7.53
CA HIS A 35 -9.11 4.81 8.31
C HIS A 35 -10.63 4.70 8.13
N ARG A 36 -11.37 5.83 8.20
CA ARG A 36 -12.82 5.83 7.97
C ARG A 36 -13.20 5.25 6.62
N ASP A 37 -12.47 5.61 5.56
CA ASP A 37 -12.75 5.11 4.22
C ASP A 37 -12.38 3.63 4.05
N LEU A 38 -11.32 3.16 4.72
CA LEU A 38 -10.98 1.73 4.77
C LEU A 38 -12.06 0.90 5.49
N GLU A 39 -12.49 1.32 6.68
CA GLU A 39 -13.52 0.65 7.48
C GLU A 39 -14.90 0.65 6.80
N ALA A 40 -15.23 1.75 6.12
CA ALA A 40 -16.43 1.86 5.30
C ALA A 40 -16.35 1.07 3.98
N ARG A 41 -15.25 0.34 3.72
CA ARG A 41 -14.99 -0.44 2.51
C ARG A 41 -15.03 0.39 1.22
N LYS A 42 -14.61 1.65 1.28
CA LYS A 42 -14.53 2.56 0.12
C LYS A 42 -13.18 2.48 -0.61
N THR A 43 -12.18 1.85 0.00
CA THR A 43 -10.86 1.68 -0.60
C THR A 43 -10.75 0.33 -1.32
N THR A 44 -10.00 0.32 -2.41
CA THR A 44 -9.52 -0.90 -3.07
C THR A 44 -8.03 -0.75 -3.35
N GLY A 45 -7.27 -1.84 -3.33
CA GLY A 45 -5.82 -1.79 -3.54
C GLY A 45 -5.06 -1.14 -2.37
N THR A 46 -3.99 -0.41 -2.68
CA THR A 46 -3.09 0.15 -1.66
C THR A 46 -3.39 1.63 -1.39
N THR A 47 -3.49 1.94 -0.09
CA THR A 47 -3.53 3.31 0.44
C THR A 47 -2.18 3.68 1.06
N VAL A 48 -1.70 4.90 0.85
CA VAL A 48 -0.48 5.43 1.49
C VAL A 48 -0.74 6.77 2.17
N LEU A 49 -0.01 7.01 3.26
CA LEU A 49 0.07 8.31 3.94
C LEU A 49 1.34 9.03 3.51
N LEU A 50 1.21 10.30 3.15
CA LEU A 50 2.31 11.17 2.78
C LEU A 50 2.61 12.13 3.95
N PRO A 51 3.86 12.24 4.41
CA PRO A 51 4.24 13.08 5.55
C PRO A 51 4.00 14.58 5.29
#